data_AF-A0A836JU22-F1
#
_entry.id   AF-A0A836JU22-F1
#
_cell.length_a   1.000
_cell.length_b   1.000
_cell.length_c   1.000
_cell.angle_alpha   90.00
_cell.angle_beta   90.00
_cell.angle_gamma   90.00
#
_symmetry.space_group_name_H-M   'P 1'
#
loop_
_entity.id
_entity.type
_entity.pdbx_description
1 polymer ?
#
loop_
_entity_poly.entity_id
_entity_poly.type
_entity_poly.pdbx_seq_one_letter_code
_entity_poly.pdbx_strand_id
1 'polypeptide(L)'
;MSIFVPNKVYLRGILLHYFIQKKSAAEAHRILVQTYGDNALSDTTCRDWFRRFKNNDFQLEDKERSGAPKKFQDKELEQLLDEDPSQTLSELGKILQVDESTVSKRLKGLGMIQKQGHWVPYELPDIAPSDFHLFRSMAHGLADRRFHSYEEAQKWIDSWIASKDMSFFRRGIHVLPERWEKVVSSDGQYFK
;
A
#
# COMPACT_ATOMS: atom_id res chain seq x y z
N MET A 1 -1.70 6.61 38.98
CA MET A 1 -0.40 6.90 38.37
C MET A 1 -0.21 5.92 37.23
N SER A 2 -0.01 6.37 35.99
CA SER A 2 0.26 5.45 34.88
C SER A 2 1.62 4.80 35.10
N ILE A 3 1.65 3.47 35.17
CA ILE A 3 2.90 2.72 35.23
C ILE A 3 3.52 2.78 33.84
N PHE A 4 4.65 3.46 33.71
CA PHE A 4 5.39 3.51 32.45
C PHE A 4 5.88 2.10 32.10
N VAL A 5 5.48 1.59 30.92
CA VAL A 5 5.92 0.28 30.41
C VAL A 5 6.96 0.53 29.31
N PRO A 6 8.23 0.18 29.53
CA PRO A 6 9.28 0.44 28.57
C PRO A 6 9.14 -0.46 27.34
N ASN A 7 9.29 0.11 26.14
CA ASN A 7 9.37 -0.68 24.91
C ASN A 7 10.79 -1.22 24.67
N LYS A 8 10.94 -2.16 23.73
CA LYS A 8 12.24 -2.81 23.46
C LYS A 8 13.32 -1.84 23.00
N VAL A 9 12.99 -0.85 22.17
CA VAL A 9 13.95 0.14 21.66
C VAL A 9 14.48 1.02 22.79
N TYR A 10 13.59 1.46 23.68
CA TYR A 10 13.93 2.20 24.89
C TYR A 10 14.91 1.42 25.78
N LEU A 11 14.64 0.15 26.05
CA LEU A 11 15.53 -0.71 26.85
C LEU A 11 16.90 -0.92 26.18
N ARG A 12 16.95 -1.03 24.85
CA ARG A 12 18.20 -1.12 24.09
C ARG A 12 19.01 0.19 24.17
N GLY A 13 18.34 1.33 24.18
CA GLY A 13 18.98 2.63 24.42
C GLY A 13 19.62 2.72 25.81
N ILE A 14 18.96 2.19 26.84
CA ILE A 14 19.53 2.08 28.19
C ILE A 14 20.76 1.16 28.20
N LEU A 15 20.71 0.02 27.50
CA LEU A 15 21.87 -0.87 27.37
C LEU A 15 23.07 -0.15 26.71
N LEU A 16 22.82 0.66 25.66
CA LEU A 16 23.86 1.46 25.02
C LEU A 16 24.47 2.47 25.99
N HIS A 17 23.65 3.14 26.80
CA HIS A 17 24.13 4.05 27.84
C HIS A 17 25.04 3.34 28.85
N TYR A 18 24.65 2.17 29.36
CA TYR A 18 25.50 1.38 30.27
C TYR A 18 26.78 0.86 29.61
N PHE A 19 26.74 0.54 28.31
CA PHE A 19 27.93 0.18 27.55
C PHE A 19 28.93 1.34 27.46
N ILE A 20 28.44 2.57 27.22
CA ILE A 20 29.28 3.79 27.20
C ILE A 20 29.91 4.04 28.57
N GLN A 21 29.16 3.78 29.65
CA GLN A 21 29.67 3.83 31.03
C GLN A 21 30.64 2.69 31.40
N LYS A 22 31.03 1.82 30.45
CA LYS A 22 31.94 0.69 30.67
C LYS A 22 31.44 -0.36 31.68
N LYS A 23 30.13 -0.43 31.92
CA LYS A 23 29.54 -1.53 32.68
C LYS A 23 29.57 -2.82 31.87
N SER A 24 29.48 -3.96 32.54
CA SER A 24 29.29 -5.27 31.91
C SER A 24 27.81 -5.52 31.58
N ALA A 25 27.55 -6.43 30.64
CA ALA A 25 26.18 -6.83 30.27
C ALA A 25 25.41 -7.39 31.48
N ALA A 26 26.09 -8.10 32.38
CA ALA A 26 25.49 -8.67 33.59
C ALA A 26 25.07 -7.59 34.60
N GLU A 27 25.89 -6.55 34.78
CA GLU A 27 25.53 -5.41 35.63
C GLU A 27 24.36 -4.62 35.04
N ALA A 28 24.39 -4.37 33.72
CA ALA A 28 23.30 -3.72 33.02
C ALA A 28 21.98 -4.50 33.15
N HIS A 29 22.02 -5.84 33.01
CA HIS A 29 20.85 -6.69 33.21
C HIS A 29 20.31 -6.63 34.64
N ARG A 30 21.18 -6.71 35.66
CA ARG A 30 20.78 -6.57 37.07
C ARG A 30 20.07 -5.24 37.34
N ILE A 31 20.61 -4.13 36.82
CA ILE A 31 20.01 -2.81 37.00
C ILE A 31 18.65 -2.72 36.28
N LEU A 32 18.55 -3.28 35.06
CA LEU A 32 17.29 -3.33 34.32
C LEU A 32 16.21 -4.13 35.05
N VAL A 33 16.53 -5.30 35.58
CA VAL A 33 15.59 -6.13 36.36
C VAL A 33 15.16 -5.41 37.64
N GLN A 34 16.10 -4.76 38.34
CA GLN A 34 15.79 -3.98 39.54
C GLN A 34 14.85 -2.78 39.24
N THR A 35 14.97 -2.18 38.05
CA THR A 35 14.20 -0.99 37.68
C THR A 35 12.85 -1.32 37.05
N TYR A 36 12.80 -2.34 36.18
CA TYR A 36 11.66 -2.64 35.31
C TYR A 36 10.99 -3.99 35.59
N GLY A 37 11.56 -4.81 36.48
CA GLY A 37 11.01 -6.12 36.84
C GLY A 37 10.81 -7.01 35.62
N ASP A 38 9.59 -7.53 35.48
CA ASP A 38 9.18 -8.42 34.38
C ASP A 38 9.24 -7.76 32.98
N ASN A 39 9.28 -6.42 32.92
CA ASN A 39 9.42 -5.69 31.66
C ASN A 39 10.88 -5.55 31.20
N ALA A 40 11.85 -6.07 31.96
CA ALA A 40 13.26 -6.01 31.59
C ALA A 40 13.61 -6.96 30.42
N LEU A 41 14.69 -6.64 29.70
CA LEU A 41 15.26 -7.55 28.71
C LEU A 41 15.92 -8.75 29.39
N SER A 42 15.83 -9.92 28.75
CA SER A 42 16.53 -11.13 29.22
C SER A 42 18.05 -10.92 29.24
N ASP A 43 18.74 -11.65 30.10
CA ASP A 43 20.20 -11.64 30.20
C ASP A 43 20.87 -11.98 28.85
N THR A 44 20.33 -12.96 28.12
CA THR A 44 20.77 -13.33 26.76
C THR A 44 20.67 -12.16 25.79
N THR A 45 19.54 -11.44 25.81
CA THR A 45 19.34 -10.26 24.96
C THR A 45 20.34 -9.16 25.32
N CYS A 46 20.57 -8.92 26.62
CA CYS A 46 21.55 -7.93 27.08
C CYS A 46 22.96 -8.27 26.57
N ARG A 47 23.41 -9.53 26.69
CA ARG A 47 24.71 -9.97 26.19
C ARG A 47 24.86 -9.84 24.67
N ASP A 48 23.82 -10.19 23.92
CA ASP A 48 23.81 -10.08 22.46
C ASP A 48 23.91 -8.63 21.99
N TRP A 49 23.20 -7.71 22.64
CA TRP A 49 23.31 -6.28 22.35
C TRP A 49 24.70 -5.72 22.70
N PHE A 50 25.27 -6.13 23.83
CA PHE A 50 26.65 -5.76 24.16
C PHE A 50 27.66 -6.29 23.14
N ARG A 51 27.43 -7.48 22.56
CA ARG A 51 28.25 -8.01 21.47
C ARG A 51 28.15 -7.13 20.21
N ARG A 52 26.95 -6.66 19.88
CA ARG A 52 26.72 -5.72 18.75
C ARG A 52 27.43 -4.38 18.96
N PHE A 53 27.32 -3.79 20.15
CA PHE A 53 27.97 -2.53 20.48
C PHE A 53 29.50 -2.62 20.42
N LYS A 54 30.08 -3.76 20.82
CA LYS A 54 31.53 -4.02 20.65
C LYS A 54 31.96 -4.07 19.18
N ASN A 55 31.06 -4.45 18.28
CA ASN A 55 31.28 -4.45 16.84
C ASN A 55 30.90 -3.12 16.18
N ASN A 56 30.72 -2.05 16.97
CA ASN A 56 30.30 -0.71 16.53
C ASN A 56 28.91 -0.67 15.84
N ASP A 57 28.04 -1.66 16.09
CA ASP A 57 26.64 -1.62 15.63
C ASP A 57 25.75 -1.01 16.72
N PHE A 58 25.46 0.29 16.59
CA PHE A 58 24.64 1.08 17.53
C PHE A 58 23.18 1.28 17.08
N GLN A 59 22.74 0.61 16.01
CA GLN A 59 21.36 0.71 15.54
C GLN A 59 20.43 -0.03 16.51
N LEU A 60 19.54 0.70 17.18
CA LEU A 60 18.67 0.16 18.24
C LEU A 60 17.40 -0.50 17.70
N GLU A 61 17.04 -0.20 16.45
CA GLU A 61 15.87 -0.78 15.80
C GLU A 61 16.19 -2.16 15.23
N ASP A 62 15.14 -2.98 15.10
CA ASP A 62 15.28 -4.24 14.37
C ASP A 62 15.51 -3.90 12.90
N LYS A 63 16.58 -4.44 12.30
CA LYS A 63 16.75 -4.40 10.85
C LYS A 63 15.56 -5.07 10.19
N GLU A 64 15.19 -4.60 9.01
CA GLU A 64 14.20 -5.30 8.20
C GLU A 64 14.58 -6.77 8.10
N ARG A 65 13.66 -7.63 8.51
CA ARG A 65 13.86 -9.06 8.40
C ARG A 65 13.70 -9.41 6.93
N SER A 66 14.67 -10.11 6.37
CA SER A 66 14.45 -10.84 5.13
C SER A 66 13.27 -11.79 5.38
N GLY A 67 12.12 -11.47 4.80
CA GLY A 67 10.97 -12.34 4.81
C GLY A 67 11.30 -13.66 4.12
N ALA A 68 10.34 -14.59 4.11
CA ALA A 68 10.46 -15.78 3.27
C ALA A 68 10.72 -15.35 1.81
N PRO A 69 11.66 -16.00 1.11
CA PRO A 69 11.94 -15.67 -0.28
C PRO A 69 10.65 -15.77 -1.11
N LYS A 70 10.43 -14.78 -1.98
CA LYS A 70 9.30 -14.82 -2.92
C LYS A 70 9.48 -16.03 -3.85
N LYS A 71 8.40 -16.80 -4.07
CA LYS A 71 8.43 -17.98 -4.95
C LYS A 71 8.58 -17.63 -6.43
N PHE A 72 8.14 -16.43 -6.83
CA PHE A 72 8.26 -15.86 -8.17
C PHE A 72 8.36 -14.33 -8.04
N GLN A 73 8.85 -13.66 -9.08
CA GLN A 73 8.97 -12.19 -9.10
C GLN A 73 7.67 -11.55 -9.59
N ASP A 74 7.33 -10.37 -9.07
CA ASP A 74 6.10 -9.67 -9.49
C ASP A 74 6.12 -9.36 -11.01
N LYS A 75 7.31 -9.09 -11.57
CA LYS A 75 7.54 -8.90 -13.02
C LYS A 75 7.16 -10.13 -13.87
N GLU A 76 7.36 -11.34 -13.35
CA GLU A 76 6.98 -12.57 -14.08
C GLU A 76 5.46 -12.69 -14.18
N LEU A 77 4.74 -12.27 -13.13
CA LEU A 77 3.29 -12.23 -13.14
C LEU A 77 2.75 -11.10 -14.04
N GLU A 78 3.37 -9.91 -14.03
CA GLU A 78 3.02 -8.81 -14.93
C GLU A 78 3.13 -9.22 -16.41
N GLN A 79 4.24 -9.87 -16.79
CA GLN A 79 4.45 -10.36 -18.16
C GLN A 79 3.36 -11.32 -18.64
N LEU A 80 2.89 -12.22 -17.76
CA LEU A 80 1.81 -13.15 -18.10
C LEU A 80 0.48 -12.42 -18.34
N LEU A 81 0.21 -11.36 -17.58
CA LEU A 81 -1.01 -10.56 -17.74
C LEU A 81 -0.94 -9.64 -18.97
N ASP A 82 0.25 -9.17 -19.33
CA ASP A 82 0.48 -8.41 -20.57
C ASP A 82 0.28 -9.29 -21.81
N GLU A 83 0.66 -10.57 -21.74
CA GLU A 83 0.46 -11.55 -22.82
C GLU A 83 -1.01 -11.95 -22.99
N ASP A 84 -1.68 -12.30 -21.89
CA ASP A 84 -3.11 -12.61 -21.89
C ASP A 84 -3.78 -12.16 -20.58
N PRO A 85 -4.50 -11.03 -20.60
CA PRO A 85 -5.17 -10.51 -19.42
C PRO A 85 -6.39 -11.35 -18.99
N SER A 86 -6.83 -12.33 -19.77
CA SER A 86 -8.00 -13.16 -19.47
C SER A 86 -7.68 -14.45 -18.70
N GLN A 87 -6.40 -14.69 -18.39
CA GLN A 87 -5.97 -15.90 -17.69
C GLN A 87 -6.64 -16.09 -16.33
N THR A 88 -6.98 -17.34 -16.03
CA THR A 88 -7.53 -17.73 -14.74
C THR A 88 -6.44 -17.89 -13.68
N LEU A 89 -6.81 -17.81 -12.40
CA LEU A 89 -5.89 -18.09 -11.29
C LEU A 89 -5.26 -19.49 -11.38
N SER A 90 -6.00 -20.46 -11.92
CA SER A 90 -5.52 -21.83 -12.09
C SER A 90 -4.43 -21.94 -13.14
N GLU A 91 -4.59 -21.25 -14.27
CA GLU A 91 -3.59 -21.21 -15.34
C GLU A 91 -2.32 -20.51 -14.87
N LEU A 92 -2.46 -19.33 -14.25
CA LEU A 92 -1.35 -18.60 -13.65
C LEU A 92 -0.61 -19.43 -12.60
N GLY A 93 -1.34 -20.15 -11.74
CA GLY A 93 -0.77 -21.04 -10.73
C GLY A 93 0.02 -22.20 -11.33
N LYS A 94 -0.47 -22.80 -12.43
CA LYS A 94 0.25 -23.86 -13.15
C LYS A 94 1.54 -23.35 -13.79
N ILE A 95 1.50 -22.17 -14.44
CA ILE A 95 2.67 -21.57 -15.10
C ILE A 95 3.74 -21.20 -14.06
N LEU A 96 3.33 -20.53 -12.97
CA LEU A 96 4.23 -20.07 -11.91
C LEU A 96 4.58 -21.16 -10.87
N GLN A 97 4.04 -22.37 -11.02
CA GLN A 97 4.21 -23.50 -10.10
C GLN A 97 3.88 -23.15 -8.63
N VAL A 98 2.84 -22.37 -8.43
CA VAL A 98 2.34 -21.95 -7.11
C VAL A 98 0.85 -22.24 -6.97
N ASP A 99 0.36 -22.22 -5.74
CA ASP A 99 -1.06 -22.33 -5.48
C ASP A 99 -1.82 -21.06 -5.92
N GLU A 100 -3.08 -21.24 -6.31
CA GLU A 100 -3.97 -20.15 -6.75
C GLU A 100 -4.12 -19.05 -5.69
N SER A 101 -4.05 -19.41 -4.40
CA SER A 101 -4.17 -18.43 -3.30
C SER A 101 -2.96 -17.50 -3.23
N THR A 102 -1.77 -18.00 -3.56
CA THR A 102 -0.54 -17.19 -3.66
C THR A 102 -0.64 -16.22 -4.84
N VAL A 103 -1.11 -16.68 -6.00
CA VAL A 103 -1.36 -15.81 -7.16
C VAL A 103 -2.38 -14.72 -6.82
N SER A 104 -3.51 -15.10 -6.21
CA SER A 104 -4.56 -14.15 -5.82
C SER A 104 -4.07 -13.07 -4.85
N LYS A 105 -3.29 -13.46 -3.83
CA LYS A 105 -2.69 -12.51 -2.88
C LYS A 105 -1.72 -11.55 -3.58
N ARG A 106 -0.96 -12.04 -4.55
CA ARG A 106 0.01 -11.24 -5.30
C ARG A 106 -0.67 -10.26 -6.24
N LEU A 107 -1.68 -10.70 -6.99
CA LEU A 107 -2.52 -9.83 -7.83
C LEU A 107 -3.14 -8.69 -7.02
N LYS A 108 -3.68 -8.99 -5.83
CA LYS A 108 -4.19 -7.94 -4.91
C LYS A 108 -3.09 -6.99 -4.44
N GLY A 109 -1.89 -7.50 -4.15
CA GLY A 109 -0.73 -6.69 -3.78
C GLY A 109 -0.25 -5.76 -4.92
N LEU A 110 -0.44 -6.18 -6.17
CA LEU A 110 -0.23 -5.37 -7.37
C LEU A 110 -1.40 -4.43 -7.69
N GLY A 111 -2.46 -4.48 -6.89
CA GLY A 111 -3.67 -3.72 -7.17
C GLY A 111 -4.44 -4.20 -8.40
N MET A 112 -4.29 -5.45 -8.84
CA MET A 112 -5.06 -5.98 -9.97
C MET A 112 -6.45 -6.45 -9.53
N ILE A 113 -7.45 -6.21 -10.36
CA ILE A 113 -8.83 -6.68 -10.19
C ILE A 113 -9.34 -7.35 -11.45
N GLN A 114 -10.27 -8.28 -11.31
CA GLN A 114 -10.90 -8.92 -12.45
C GLN A 114 -12.19 -8.16 -12.84
N LYS A 115 -12.26 -7.66 -14.07
CA LYS A 115 -13.46 -7.05 -14.66
C LYS A 115 -13.82 -7.76 -15.96
N GLN A 116 -15.03 -8.30 -16.04
CA GLN A 116 -15.53 -9.03 -17.22
C GLN A 116 -14.52 -10.09 -17.75
N GLY A 117 -13.93 -10.86 -16.85
CA GLY A 117 -12.94 -11.89 -17.19
C GLY A 117 -11.50 -11.42 -17.38
N HIS A 118 -11.24 -10.10 -17.41
CA HIS A 118 -9.91 -9.54 -17.64
C HIS A 118 -9.29 -8.98 -16.35
N TRP A 119 -8.01 -9.23 -16.13
CA TRP A 119 -7.22 -8.59 -15.08
C TRP A 119 -6.84 -7.18 -15.51
N VAL A 120 -7.27 -6.20 -14.72
CA VAL A 120 -6.96 -4.78 -14.94
C VAL A 120 -6.44 -4.17 -13.64
N PRO A 121 -5.51 -3.21 -13.70
CA PRO A 121 -5.17 -2.42 -12.53
C PRO A 121 -6.44 -1.78 -11.94
N TYR A 122 -6.59 -1.87 -10.62
CA TYR A 122 -7.66 -1.26 -9.83
C TYR A 122 -7.68 0.23 -10.07
N GLU A 123 -6.48 0.78 -10.08
CA GLU A 123 -6.21 2.14 -10.38
C GLU A 123 -5.98 2.27 -11.91
N LEU A 124 -7.06 2.34 -12.68
CA LEU A 124 -7.03 2.74 -14.10
C LEU A 124 -6.73 4.25 -14.24
N PRO A 125 -5.79 4.65 -15.11
CA PRO A 125 -5.60 6.06 -15.41
C PRO A 125 -6.94 6.66 -15.87
N ASP A 126 -7.23 7.88 -15.43
CA ASP A 126 -8.47 8.64 -15.64
C ASP A 126 -8.69 8.95 -17.15
N ILE A 127 -8.95 7.92 -17.96
CA ILE A 127 -9.04 7.98 -19.43
C ILE A 127 -10.49 7.93 -19.89
N ALA A 128 -11.41 7.43 -19.06
CA ALA A 128 -12.82 7.36 -19.43
C ALA A 128 -13.43 8.78 -19.44
N PRO A 129 -13.92 9.29 -20.59
CA PRO A 129 -14.55 10.62 -20.65
C PRO A 129 -15.77 10.75 -19.74
N SER A 130 -16.43 9.63 -19.45
CA SER A 130 -17.50 9.59 -18.45
C SER A 130 -16.98 9.97 -17.07
N ASP A 131 -15.84 9.44 -16.65
CA ASP A 131 -15.32 9.59 -15.28
C ASP A 131 -14.64 10.95 -15.11
N PHE A 132 -13.68 11.29 -15.99
CA PHE A 132 -12.88 12.51 -15.83
C PHE A 132 -13.61 13.80 -16.15
N HIS A 133 -14.68 13.74 -16.96
CA HIS A 133 -15.37 14.91 -17.48
C HIS A 133 -16.85 14.96 -17.07
N LEU A 134 -17.64 13.96 -17.46
CA LEU A 134 -19.09 13.98 -17.24
C LEU A 134 -19.44 13.86 -15.75
N PHE A 135 -19.04 12.76 -15.11
CA PHE A 135 -19.32 12.48 -13.70
C PHE A 135 -18.57 13.43 -12.77
N ARG A 136 -17.34 13.82 -13.12
CA ARG A 136 -16.60 14.86 -12.39
C ARG A 136 -17.38 16.19 -12.34
N SER A 137 -17.92 16.63 -13.48
CA SER A 137 -18.76 17.83 -13.52
C SER A 137 -20.09 17.64 -12.78
N MET A 138 -20.69 16.45 -12.89
CA MET A 138 -21.96 16.13 -12.23
C MET A 138 -21.82 16.09 -10.70
N ALA A 139 -20.71 15.57 -10.17
CA ALA A 139 -20.43 15.49 -8.74
C ALA A 139 -20.47 16.86 -8.06
N HIS A 140 -19.94 17.90 -8.70
CA HIS A 140 -20.04 19.29 -8.20
C HIS A 140 -21.50 19.77 -8.10
N GLY A 141 -22.37 19.36 -9.02
CA GLY A 141 -23.80 19.69 -8.98
C GLY A 141 -24.59 18.90 -7.93
N LEU A 142 -24.05 17.74 -7.52
CA LEU A 142 -24.64 16.81 -6.55
C LEU A 142 -24.20 17.08 -5.11
N ALA A 143 -23.05 17.73 -4.89
CA ALA A 143 -22.40 17.84 -3.57
C ALA A 143 -23.32 18.37 -2.45
N ASP A 144 -24.26 19.27 -2.77
CA ASP A 144 -25.16 19.89 -1.79
C ASP A 144 -26.63 19.45 -1.94
N ARG A 145 -26.90 18.33 -2.62
CA ARG A 145 -28.27 17.87 -2.90
C ARG A 145 -28.62 16.59 -2.15
N ARG A 146 -29.86 16.53 -1.65
CA ARG A 146 -30.49 15.32 -1.13
C ARG A 146 -31.78 15.07 -1.91
N PHE A 147 -31.90 13.90 -2.50
CA PHE A 147 -33.11 13.45 -3.17
C PHE A 147 -33.93 12.57 -2.24
N HIS A 148 -35.25 12.75 -2.24
CA HIS A 148 -36.18 12.01 -1.38
C HIS A 148 -36.98 10.95 -2.17
N SER A 149 -36.80 10.90 -3.49
CA SER A 149 -37.35 9.85 -4.36
C SER A 149 -36.48 9.61 -5.59
N TYR A 150 -36.72 8.47 -6.24
CA TYR A 150 -36.05 8.13 -7.50
C TYR A 150 -36.43 9.11 -8.62
N GLU A 151 -37.71 9.49 -8.70
CA GLU A 151 -38.23 10.39 -9.72
C GLU A 151 -37.61 11.81 -9.61
N GLU A 152 -37.33 12.25 -8.39
CA GLU A 152 -36.64 13.52 -8.14
C GLU A 152 -35.20 13.49 -8.66
N ALA A 153 -34.47 12.40 -8.37
CA ALA A 153 -33.12 12.20 -8.87
C ALA A 153 -33.10 12.11 -10.40
N GLN A 154 -34.03 11.35 -11.00
CA GLN A 154 -34.14 11.20 -12.45
C GLN A 154 -34.40 12.54 -13.13
N LYS A 155 -35.40 13.32 -12.66
CA LYS A 155 -35.70 14.66 -13.20
C LYS A 155 -34.52 15.60 -13.10
N TRP A 156 -33.76 15.54 -12.01
CA TRP A 156 -32.57 16.36 -11.84
C TRP A 156 -31.49 15.98 -12.86
N ILE A 157 -31.21 14.69 -13.04
CA ILE A 157 -30.23 14.20 -14.02
C ILE A 157 -30.64 14.65 -15.43
N ASP A 158 -31.90 14.44 -15.81
CA ASP A 158 -32.42 14.83 -17.13
C ASP A 158 -32.26 16.33 -17.36
N SER A 159 -32.63 17.14 -16.37
CA SER A 159 -32.49 18.60 -16.42
C SER A 159 -31.02 19.04 -16.48
N TRP A 160 -30.15 18.38 -15.73
CA TRP A 160 -28.72 18.68 -15.70
C TRP A 160 -28.08 18.35 -17.05
N ILE A 161 -28.39 17.19 -17.65
CA ILE A 161 -27.90 16.79 -18.96
C ILE A 161 -28.40 17.78 -20.02
N ALA A 162 -29.69 18.10 -20.01
CA ALA A 162 -30.29 19.08 -20.92
C ALA A 162 -29.69 20.50 -20.78
N SER A 163 -29.17 20.85 -19.60
CA SER A 163 -28.50 22.15 -19.38
C SER A 163 -27.11 22.25 -20.02
N LYS A 164 -26.51 21.13 -20.45
CA LYS A 164 -25.17 21.12 -21.05
C LYS A 164 -25.24 21.30 -22.56
N ASP A 165 -24.47 22.25 -23.06
CA ASP A 165 -24.30 22.45 -24.49
C ASP A 165 -23.50 21.30 -25.15
N MET A 166 -23.70 21.08 -26.44
CA MET A 166 -22.97 20.05 -27.20
C MET A 166 -21.45 20.22 -27.13
N SER A 167 -20.96 21.46 -27.03
CA SER A 167 -19.54 21.74 -26.84
C SER A 167 -18.99 21.16 -25.53
N PHE A 168 -19.80 21.03 -24.48
CA PHE A 168 -19.38 20.41 -23.23
C PHE A 168 -19.02 18.94 -23.45
N PHE A 169 -19.90 18.15 -24.08
CA PHE A 169 -19.62 16.73 -24.35
C PHE A 169 -18.45 16.58 -25.32
N ARG A 170 -18.39 17.44 -26.35
CA ARG A 170 -17.32 17.44 -27.33
C ARG A 170 -15.95 17.72 -26.70
N ARG A 171 -15.87 18.64 -25.73
CA ARG A 171 -14.64 18.91 -24.98
C ARG A 171 -14.13 17.68 -24.24
N GLY A 172 -15.02 16.91 -23.60
CA GLY A 172 -14.64 15.67 -22.92
C GLY A 172 -13.95 14.66 -23.85
N ILE A 173 -14.44 14.54 -25.09
CA ILE A 173 -13.84 13.65 -26.09
C ILE A 173 -12.54 14.24 -26.67
N HIS A 174 -12.48 15.55 -26.93
CA HIS A 174 -11.29 16.18 -27.52
C HIS A 174 -10.07 16.23 -26.60
N VAL A 175 -10.24 16.03 -25.29
CA VAL A 175 -9.15 15.97 -24.32
C VAL A 175 -8.50 14.57 -24.28
N LEU A 176 -9.11 13.56 -24.91
CA LEU A 176 -8.56 12.19 -24.96
C LEU A 176 -7.15 12.11 -25.56
N PRO A 177 -6.82 12.75 -26.70
CA PRO A 177 -5.48 12.66 -27.27
C PRO A 177 -4.39 13.19 -26.33
N GLU A 178 -4.63 14.32 -25.66
CA GLU A 178 -3.70 14.89 -24.68
C GLU A 178 -3.53 13.96 -23.47
N ARG A 179 -4.61 13.33 -23.01
CA ARG A 179 -4.56 12.36 -21.91
C ARG A 179 -3.82 11.09 -22.31
N TRP A 180 -4.03 10.56 -23.52
CA TRP A 180 -3.29 9.40 -24.02
C TRP A 180 -1.80 9.68 -24.14
N GLU A 181 -1.42 10.88 -24.59
CA GLU A 181 -0.01 11.29 -24.64
C GLU A 181 0.63 11.33 -23.24
N LYS A 182 -0.12 11.78 -22.22
CA LYS A 182 0.34 11.75 -20.82
C LYS A 182 0.44 10.33 -20.27
N VAL A 183 -0.48 9.42 -20.61
CA VAL A 183 -0.39 8.00 -20.23
C VAL A 183 0.87 7.37 -20.79
N VAL A 184 1.14 7.57 -22.09
CA VAL A 184 2.32 7.05 -22.77
C VAL A 184 3.59 7.65 -22.17
N SER A 185 3.61 8.95 -21.90
CA SER A 185 4.76 9.64 -21.29
C SER A 185 5.01 9.26 -19.83
N SER A 186 4.02 8.66 -19.16
CA SER A 186 4.09 8.24 -17.75
C SER A 186 4.31 6.73 -17.61
N ASP A 187 4.62 6.01 -18.69
CA ASP A 187 4.74 4.55 -18.72
C ASP A 187 3.52 3.85 -18.06
N GLY A 188 2.31 4.39 -18.29
CA GLY A 188 1.07 3.87 -17.71
C GLY A 188 0.78 4.29 -16.26
N GLN A 189 1.65 5.10 -15.62
CA GLN A 189 1.36 5.69 -14.31
C GLN A 189 0.32 6.82 -14.39
N TYR A 190 -0.25 7.14 -13.23
CA TYR A 190 -1.15 8.28 -13.08
C TYR A 190 -0.44 9.61 -13.31
N PHE A 191 -1.13 10.48 -14.02
CA PHE A 191 -0.71 11.86 -14.27
C PHE A 191 -1.73 12.83 -13.66
N LYS A 192 -1.25 14.01 -13.25
CA LYS A 192 -2.09 15.11 -12.74
C LYS A 192 -2.54 16.04 -13.87
#